data_AF-A0A0Z8JCP5-F1
#
_entry.id   AF-A0A0Z8JCP5-F1
#
_cell.length_a   1.000
_cell.length_b   1.000
_cell.length_c   1.000
_cell.angle_alpha   90.00
_cell.angle_beta   90.00
_cell.angle_gamma   90.00
#
_symmetry.space_group_name_H-M   'P 1'
#
loop_
_entity.id
_entity.type
_entity.pdbx_description
1 polymer ?
#
loop_
_entity_poly.entity_id
_entity_poly.type
_entity_poly.pdbx_seq_one_letter_code
_entity_poly.pdbx_strand_id
1 'polypeptide(L)' 'MVWIVAKINKKGRGRKHYYKKIFDTWQKARIYQQDLWNMGITAEMWEEKDE' A
#
# COMPACT_ATOMS: atom_id res chain seq x y z
N MET A 1 13.26 -6.05 -3.05
CA MET A 1 12.16 -5.31 -3.74
C MET A 1 11.30 -4.60 -2.69
N VAL A 2 10.60 -3.49 -3.01
CA VAL A 2 9.70 -2.82 -2.05
C VAL A 2 8.25 -3.07 -2.47
N TRP A 3 7.39 -3.49 -1.56
CA TRP A 3 5.97 -3.67 -1.84
C TRP A 3 5.12 -2.90 -0.84
N ILE A 4 3.98 -2.41 -1.33
CA ILE A 4 3.01 -1.65 -0.56
C ILE A 4 1.74 -2.48 -0.47
N VAL A 5 1.25 -2.66 0.75
CA VAL A 5 -0.06 -3.23 1.02
C VAL A 5 -0.99 -2.10 1.45
N ALA A 6 -1.86 -1.68 0.54
CA ALA A 6 -2.91 -0.73 0.87
C ALA A 6 -4.11 -1.46 1.47
N LYS A 7 -4.52 -1.07 2.68
CA LYS A 7 -5.68 -1.63 3.36
C LYS A 7 -6.84 -0.66 3.21
N ILE A 8 -7.74 -0.94 2.29
CA ILE A 8 -8.95 -0.13 2.14
C ILE A 8 -9.98 -0.64 3.14
N ASN A 9 -10.12 0.07 4.25
CA ASN A 9 -11.25 -0.10 5.15
C ASN A 9 -12.46 0.64 4.56
N LYS A 10 -13.38 -0.07 3.90
CA LYS A 10 -14.70 0.50 3.62
C LYS A 10 -15.44 0.72 4.95
N LYS A 11 -16.05 1.88 5.14
CA LYS A 11 -16.95 2.21 6.27
C LYS A 11 -18.30 1.44 6.24
N GLY A 12 -18.33 0.17 5.82
CA GLY A 12 -19.56 -0.63 5.72
C GLY A 12 -19.31 -2.15 5.74
N ARG A 13 -20.39 -2.95 5.79
CA ARG A 13 -20.46 -4.43 5.89
C ARG A 13 -19.78 -5.23 4.74
N GLY A 14 -18.73 -4.71 4.11
CA GLY A 14 -17.99 -5.33 3.01
C GLY A 14 -16.59 -5.81 3.44
N ARG A 15 -16.13 -6.91 2.83
CA ARG A 15 -14.81 -7.50 3.04
C ARG A 15 -13.69 -6.44 2.91
N LYS A 16 -12.66 -6.55 3.76
CA LYS A 16 -11.44 -5.73 3.68
C LYS A 16 -10.72 -6.08 2.37
N HIS A 17 -10.53 -5.09 1.49
CA HIS A 17 -9.76 -5.28 0.26
C HIS A 17 -8.33 -4.84 0.53
N TYR A 18 -7.38 -5.75 0.29
CA TYR A 18 -5.95 -5.49 0.33
C TYR A 18 -5.45 -5.36 -1.11
N TYR A 19 -4.79 -4.25 -1.42
CA TYR A 19 -4.09 -4.07 -2.70
C TYR A 19 -2.59 -4.20 -2.44
N LYS A 20 -1.97 -5.28 -2.95
CA LYS A 20 -0.50 -5.43 -2.99
C LYS A 20 0.01 -4.84 -4.31
N LYS A 21 0.92 -3.88 -4.24
CA LYS A 21 1.63 -3.35 -5.41
C LYS A 21 3.14 -3.38 -5.15
N ILE A 22 3.89 -3.92 -6.09
CA ILE A 22 5.34 -4.05 -6.00
C ILE A 22 5.98 -2.87 -6.74
N PHE A 23 7.07 -2.35 -6.18
CA PHE A 23 7.85 -1.25 -6.71
C PHE A 23 9.34 -1.60 -6.67
N ASP A 24 10.06 -1.14 -7.69
CA ASP A 24 11.50 -1.34 -7.80
C ASP A 24 12.30 -0.48 -6.81
N THR A 25 11.70 0.63 -6.34
CA THR A 25 12.37 1.63 -5.51
C THR A 25 11.46 2.18 -4.43
N TRP A 26 12.05 2.55 -3.29
CA TRP A 26 11.37 3.22 -2.17
C TRP A 26 10.73 4.54 -2.56
N GLN A 27 11.33 5.29 -3.49
CA GLN A 27 10.80 6.59 -3.90
C GLN A 27 9.46 6.47 -4.63
N LYS A 28 9.35 5.52 -5.59
CA LYS A 28 8.08 5.22 -6.27
C LYS A 28 7.03 4.71 -5.28
N ALA A 29 7.45 3.86 -4.34
CA ALA A 29 6.59 3.34 -3.29
C ALA A 29 6.04 4.50 -2.43
N ARG A 30 6.89 5.44 -2.00
CA ARG A 30 6.50 6.58 -1.16
C ARG A 30 5.50 7.51 -1.84
N ILE A 31 5.70 7.82 -3.12
CA ILE A 31 4.74 8.61 -3.92
C ILE A 31 3.37 7.93 -3.93
N TYR A 32 3.34 6.62 -4.19
CA TYR A 32 2.10 5.86 -4.19
C TYR A 32 1.40 5.81 -2.82
N GLN A 33 2.15 5.70 -1.72
CA GLN A 33 1.57 5.79 -0.38
C GLN A 33 0.98 7.19 -0.11
N GLN A 34 1.64 8.25 -0.57
CA GLN A 34 1.14 9.61 -0.41
C GLN A 34 -0.15 9.84 -1.20
N ASP A 35 -0.23 9.33 -2.44
CA ASP A 35 -1.46 9.36 -3.24
C ASP A 35 -2.60 8.61 -2.55
N LEU A 36 -2.32 7.42 -2.00
CA LEU A 36 -3.30 6.65 -1.23
C LEU A 36 -3.75 7.38 0.03
N TRP A 37 -2.84 8.05 0.72
CA TRP A 37 -3.17 8.87 1.89
C TRP A 37 -4.10 10.03 1.52
N ASN A 38 -3.85 10.71 0.40
CA ASN A 38 -4.73 11.75 -0.12
C ASN A 38 -6.13 11.23 -0.47
N MET A 39 -6.25 9.95 -0.86
CA MET A 39 -7.53 9.28 -1.08
C MET A 39 -8.20 8.77 0.22
N GLY A 40 -7.58 9.01 1.39
CA GLY A 40 -8.05 8.52 2.68
C GLY A 40 -7.81 7.02 2.92
N ILE A 41 -6.89 6.42 2.16
CA ILE A 41 -6.53 5.00 2.26
C ILE A 41 -5.22 4.87 3.04
N THR A 42 -5.25 4.09 4.12
CA THR A 42 -4.04 3.74 4.87
C THR A 42 -3.31 2.59 4.18
N ALA A 43 -2.03 2.78 3.90
CA ALA A 43 -1.18 1.77 3.27
C ALA A 43 0.11 1.56 4.06
N GLU A 44 0.47 0.29 4.24
CA GLU A 44 1.69 -0.16 4.90
C GLU A 44 2.73 -0.52 3.84
N MET A 45 3.98 -0.11 4.08
CA MET A 45 5.12 -0.34 3.20
C MET A 45 6.01 -1.43 3.81
N TRP A 46 6.39 -2.41 3.00
CA TRP A 46 7.26 -3.51 3.40
C TRP A 46 8.37 -3.68 2.37
N GLU A 47 9.57 -3.96 2.84
CA GLU A 47 10.68 -4.36 1.98
C GLU A 47 10.78 -5.89 2.03
N GLU A 48 10.68 -6.54 0.88
CA GLU A 48 11.08 -7.93 0.75
C GLU A 48 12.61 -7.92 0.73
N LYS A 49 13.21 -8.34 1.86
CA LYS A 49 14.56 -8.86 1.86
C LYS A 49 14.48 -10.23 1.19
N ASP A 50 15.05 -10.32 -0.01
CA ASP A 50 15.39 -11.61 -0.61
C ASP A 50 16.42 -12.27 0.32
N GLU A 51 15.98 -13.25 1.11
CA GLU A 51 16.84 -14.18 1.83
C GLU A 51 16.80 -15.53 1.10
#